data_AF-A0A7I9V4N3-F1
#
_entry.id   AF-A0A7I9V4N3-F1
#
_cell.length_a   1.000
_cell.length_b   1.000
_cell.length_c   1.000
_cell.angle_alpha   90.00
_cell.angle_beta   90.00
_cell.angle_gamma   90.00
#
_symmetry.space_group_name_H-M   'P 1'
#
loop_
_entity.id
_entity.type
_entity.pdbx_description
1 polymer ?
#
loop_
_entity_poly.entity_id
_entity_poly.type
_entity_poly.pdbx_seq_one_letter_code
_entity_poly.pdbx_strand_id
1 'polypeptide(L)' 'MNRKDRRAAQRGRGPMGPAQFERELRRVVRGDPDADPVVAAFWRDQSTEWDVAAAVDHPDGIEALRRR' A
#
# COMPACT_ATOMS: atom_id res chain seq x y z
N MET A 1 -18.89 1.31 -10.61
CA MET A 1 -17.57 1.01 -11.23
C MET A 1 -17.38 -0.51 -11.25
N ASN A 2 -17.16 -1.11 -12.42
CA ASN A 2 -17.30 -2.56 -12.59
C ASN A 2 -15.97 -3.31 -12.32
N ARG A 3 -16.02 -4.54 -11.79
CA ARG A 3 -14.82 -5.35 -11.45
C ARG A 3 -13.86 -5.57 -12.64
N LYS A 4 -14.39 -5.53 -13.87
CA LYS A 4 -13.63 -5.71 -15.11
C LYS A 4 -12.73 -4.50 -15.43
N ASP A 5 -13.20 -3.28 -15.13
CA ASP A 5 -12.45 -2.04 -15.39
C ASP A 5 -11.23 -1.94 -14.47
N ARG A 6 -11.38 -2.41 -13.23
CA ARG A 6 -10.29 -2.46 -12.24
C ARG A 6 -9.15 -3.40 -12.68
N ARG A 7 -9.47 -4.52 -13.34
CA ARG A 7 -8.47 -5.45 -13.91
C ARG A 7 -7.79 -4.90 -15.17
N ALA A 8 -8.51 -4.15 -16.00
CA ALA A 8 -7.95 -3.53 -17.18
C ALA A 8 -6.95 -2.41 -16.81
N ALA A 9 -7.27 -1.59 -15.79
CA ALA A 9 -6.38 -0.54 -15.29
C ALA A 9 -5.04 -1.09 -14.75
N GLN A 10 -5.02 -2.31 -14.20
CA GLN A 10 -3.80 -2.95 -13.70
C GLN A 10 -2.90 -3.51 -14.82
N ARG A 11 -3.44 -3.81 -16.00
CA ARG A 11 -2.67 -4.38 -17.13
C ARG A 11 -1.91 -3.33 -17.96
N GLY A 12 -2.24 -2.04 -17.79
CA GLY A 12 -1.64 -0.93 -18.55
C GLY A 12 -0.64 -0.07 -17.78
N ARG A 13 -0.45 -0.29 -16.47
CA ARG A 13 0.58 0.42 -15.71
C ARG A 13 1.90 -0.34 -15.85
N GLY A 14 2.87 0.29 -16.50
CA GLY A 14 4.26 -0.15 -16.44
C GLY A 14 4.77 -0.26 -15.00
N PRO A 15 5.96 -0.83 -14.79
CA PRO A 15 6.51 -1.01 -13.45
C PRO A 15 6.53 0.31 -12.66
N MET A 16 6.00 0.28 -11.44
CA MET A 16 5.96 1.44 -10.55
C MET A 16 7.38 1.78 -10.09
N GLY A 17 7.77 3.06 -10.21
CA GLY A 17 9.06 3.53 -9.72
C GLY A 17 9.12 3.62 -8.19
N PRO A 18 10.31 3.59 -7.57
CA PRO A 18 10.45 3.59 -6.10
C PRO A 18 9.76 4.77 -5.40
N ALA A 19 9.93 6.00 -5.91
CA ALA A 19 9.32 7.20 -5.31
C ALA A 19 7.77 7.21 -5.43
N GLN A 20 7.23 6.59 -6.49
CA GLN A 20 5.78 6.42 -6.63
C GLN A 20 5.28 5.39 -5.63
N PHE A 21 5.99 4.28 -5.48
CA PHE A 21 5.66 3.24 -4.53
C PHE A 21 5.66 3.76 -3.09
N GLU A 22 6.70 4.50 -2.69
CA GLU A 22 6.79 5.10 -1.36
C GLU A 22 5.58 6.02 -1.08
N ARG A 23 5.24 6.90 -2.03
CA ARG A 23 4.10 7.80 -1.89
C ARG A 23 2.77 7.05 -1.71
N GLU A 24 2.52 6.02 -2.52
CA GLU A 24 1.31 5.23 -2.42
C GLU A 24 1.30 4.40 -1.12
N LEU A 25 2.45 3.91 -0.67
CA LEU A 25 2.54 3.17 0.59
C LEU A 25 2.21 4.07 1.79
N ARG A 26 2.71 5.31 1.82
CA ARG A 26 2.33 6.29 2.85
C ARG A 26 0.82 6.58 2.85
N ARG A 27 0.20 6.69 1.66
CA ARG A 27 -1.28 6.84 1.53
C ARG A 27 -2.02 5.65 2.13
N VAL A 28 -1.57 4.43 1.82
CA VAL A 28 -2.15 3.20 2.41
C VAL A 28 -2.07 3.23 3.93
N VAL A 29 -0.91 3.56 4.51
CA VAL A 29 -0.73 3.61 5.98
C VAL A 29 -1.60 4.69 6.62
N ARG A 30 -1.83 5.82 5.95
CA ARG A 30 -2.76 6.88 6.40
C ARG A 30 -4.24 6.49 6.28
N GLY A 31 -4.56 5.34 5.67
CA GLY A 31 -5.93 4.90 5.44
C GLY A 31 -6.64 5.62 4.29
N ASP A 32 -5.89 6.16 3.33
CA ASP A 32 -6.45 6.82 2.14
C ASP A 32 -7.20 5.77 1.27
N PRO A 33 -8.52 5.91 1.06
CA PRO A 33 -9.31 4.95 0.28
C PRO A 33 -8.98 4.96 -1.22
N ASP A 34 -8.32 6.00 -1.72
CA ASP A 34 -7.95 6.18 -3.12
C ASP A 34 -6.49 5.77 -3.40
N ALA A 35 -5.78 5.24 -2.40
CA ALA A 35 -4.43 4.70 -2.57
C ALA A 35 -4.40 3.57 -3.61
N ASP A 36 -3.27 3.41 -4.29
CA ASP A 36 -3.11 2.37 -5.31
C ASP A 36 -3.46 0.98 -4.76
N PRO A 37 -4.41 0.24 -5.37
CA PRO A 37 -4.90 -1.02 -4.84
C PRO A 37 -3.85 -2.14 -4.86
N VAL A 38 -2.81 -2.04 -5.71
CA VAL A 38 -1.70 -3.00 -5.73
C VAL A 38 -0.80 -2.79 -4.51
N VAL A 39 -0.51 -1.53 -4.18
CA VAL A 39 0.29 -1.18 -3.00
C VAL A 39 -0.48 -1.49 -1.71
N ALA A 40 -1.79 -1.27 -1.70
CA ALA A 40 -2.65 -1.65 -0.58
C ALA A 40 -2.64 -3.17 -0.34
N ALA A 41 -2.71 -3.98 -1.41
CA ALA A 41 -2.61 -5.42 -1.32
C ALA A 41 -1.23 -5.87 -0.82
N PHE A 42 -0.14 -5.31 -1.37
CA PHE A 42 1.22 -5.55 -0.88
C PHE A 42 1.34 -5.27 0.62
N TRP A 43 0.88 -4.10 1.07
CA TRP A 43 0.99 -3.72 2.47
C TRP A 43 0.21 -4.63 3.40
N ARG A 44 -1.00 -5.04 3.01
CA ARG A 44 -1.81 -6.00 3.77
C ARG A 44 -1.09 -7.34 3.92
N ASP A 45 -0.50 -7.84 2.85
CA ASP A 45 0.18 -9.13 2.85
C ASP A 45 1.45 -9.05 3.73
N GLN A 46 2.28 -8.00 3.59
CA GLN A 46 3.47 -7.79 4.44
C GLN A 46 3.13 -7.53 5.91
N SER A 47 2.13 -6.69 6.20
CA SER A 47 1.72 -6.40 7.57
C SER A 47 1.21 -7.65 8.30
N THR A 48 0.58 -8.56 7.56
CA THR A 48 0.18 -9.88 8.10
C THR A 48 1.41 -10.76 8.37
N GLU A 49 2.32 -10.88 7.41
CA GLU A 49 3.54 -11.69 7.55
C GLU A 49 4.41 -11.22 8.74
N TRP A 50 4.52 -9.92 8.94
CA TRP A 50 5.31 -9.33 10.01
C TRP A 50 4.56 -9.19 11.33
N ASP A 51 3.29 -9.59 11.39
CA ASP A 51 2.37 -9.41 12.53
C ASP A 51 2.35 -7.97 13.05
N VAL A 52 2.16 -7.02 12.14
CA VAL A 52 2.04 -5.60 12.43
C VAL A 52 0.70 -5.35 13.12
N ALA A 53 0.75 -4.85 14.36
CA ALA A 53 -0.38 -4.41 15.15
C ALA A 53 -0.91 -3.04 14.70
N ALA A 54 0.01 -2.13 14.37
CA ALA A 54 -0.29 -0.77 13.95
C ALA A 54 0.87 -0.21 13.12
N ALA A 55 0.60 0.75 12.25
CA ALA A 55 1.62 1.51 11.54
C ALA A 55 1.25 2.98 11.44
N VAL A 56 2.27 3.84 11.43
CA VAL A 56 2.12 5.30 11.38
C VAL A 56 3.08 5.85 10.34
N ASP A 57 2.65 6.86 9.58
CA ASP A 57 3.52 7.61 8.68
C ASP A 57 4.27 8.69 9.46
N HIS A 58 5.59 8.62 9.43
CA HIS A 58 6.56 9.48 10.10
C HIS A 58 7.37 10.27 9.04
N PRO A 59 7.94 11.45 9.36
CA PRO A 59 8.79 12.19 8.41
C PRO A 59 9.86 11.33 7.72
N ASP A 60 10.52 10.46 8.47
CA ASP A 60 11.62 9.61 7.99
C ASP A 60 11.15 8.30 7.32
N GLY A 61 9.86 7.99 7.34
CA GLY A 61 9.32 6.77 6.74
C GLY A 61 8.10 6.22 7.47
N ILE A 62 7.85 4.92 7.32
CA ILE A 62 6.74 4.23 8.00
C ILE A 62 7.26 3.49 9.22
N GLU A 63 6.67 3.79 10.37
CA GLU A 63 6.93 3.07 11.61
C GLU A 63 5.85 2.00 11.81
N ALA A 64 6.25 0.77 12.14
CA ALA A 64 5.35 -0.36 12.33
C ALA A 64 5.57 -1.00 13.72
N LEU A 65 4.50 -1.08 14.51
CA LEU A 65 4.45 -1.76 15.79
C LEU A 65 4.03 -3.21 15.55
N ARG A 66 4.83 -4.17 16.01
CA ARG A 66 4.57 -5.61 15.87
C ARG A 66 3.94 -6.18 17.14
N ARG A 67 3.03 -7.14 17.02
CA ARG A 67 2.62 -7.97 18.17
C ARG A 67 3.78 -8.93 18.47
N ARG A 68 4.18 -9.03 19.74
CA ARG A 68 5.24 -9.93 20.18
C ARG A 68 4.69 -11.32 20.45
#